data_AF-A0AAU3WGW4-F1
#
_entry.id   AF-A0AAU3WGW4-F1
#
_cell.length_a   1.000
_cell.length_b   1.000
_cell.length_c   1.000
_cell.angle_alpha   90.00
_cell.angle_beta   90.00
_cell.angle_gamma   90.00
#
_symmetry.space_group_name_H-M   'P 1'
#
loop_
_entity.id
_entity.type
_entity.pdbx_description
1 polymer ?
#
loop_
_entity_poly.entity_id
_entity_poly.type
_entity_poly.pdbx_seq_one_letter_code
_entity_poly.pdbx_strand_id
1 'polypeptide(L)'
;MTQHQHHDEPWRVRIDDVNGQWHGAGVLLDDRYVLTCAHVVKYAGGTSGTSEAPRPAARVRVRSVACVPGWTLDARVVDGTWVYKGTQRGDVALLELAEEPGCGQRTTLWRAPISGGRVRAYGFPANVPNGLSADAELAGSGGAEGEWGQLKKLDPDGPWIVPGYSGAGVMALDGDFEDKVIGIVVAEYRDENARAAWILPTETILYYVDRIREFCDGEPGIALLGAPDNGNGTGDALLEDPLQRALTKELAGMLSGGSWSGAVVLVTGRATGPGSSWLVRLARTSDAAAPPADDRGVRSRTTGDTSLGFGAVDAAYDARGRPTDEVIKYLVRRFGIAHHTDSAPELVHVLTHRRPPACVIVDGVDQATDPQRLISDVLAPLARRARARGMRLVLGFEEPPPRDLPYDTSLDPTPLSGDGSEEKVTPEEALEAVDRLARVEERAVRAKQTPANRFLEPPRLPVAQAPRLAVRLAVAGTADPGGELAAVARHARAAQEALAHYTDELRAMQSERTELGVTLDLYRGRAARLIGEEHREEGDLELVELYAAAARALHGVPVDLAAARRRVPRYVAAIDRRIEGDAAQ
;
A
#
# COMPACT_ATOMS: atom_id res chain seq x y z
N MET A 1 -0.58 9.68 47.16
CA MET A 1 -0.83 9.58 45.72
C MET A 1 -2.32 9.36 45.55
N THR A 2 -3.00 10.34 44.96
CA THR A 2 -4.45 10.25 44.71
C THR A 2 -4.68 9.20 43.64
N GLN A 3 -5.55 8.22 43.89
CA GLN A 3 -5.80 7.13 42.93
C GLN A 3 -6.71 7.67 41.83
N HIS A 4 -6.16 7.92 40.65
CA HIS A 4 -6.94 8.33 39.47
C HIS A 4 -7.63 7.12 38.83
N GLN A 5 -8.86 7.32 38.35
CA GLN A 5 -9.58 6.40 37.48
C GLN A 5 -9.59 6.96 36.05
N HIS A 6 -9.54 6.08 35.06
CA HIS A 6 -9.34 6.46 33.67
C HIS A 6 -10.41 5.84 32.77
N HIS A 7 -10.97 6.67 31.88
CA HIS A 7 -11.75 6.22 30.75
C HIS A 7 -10.81 5.77 29.61
N ASP A 8 -11.37 5.13 28.58
CA ASP A 8 -10.61 4.70 27.40
C ASP A 8 -9.81 5.85 26.79
N GLU A 9 -8.64 5.53 26.24
CA GLU A 9 -7.64 6.47 25.71
C GLU A 9 -7.39 7.71 26.60
N PRO A 10 -6.90 7.52 27.84
CA PRO A 10 -6.82 8.58 28.85
C PRO A 10 -5.75 9.65 28.59
N TRP A 11 -4.92 9.45 27.57
CA TRP A 11 -3.97 10.42 27.04
C TRP A 11 -4.64 11.58 26.28
N ARG A 12 -5.94 11.49 25.98
CA ARG A 12 -6.70 12.54 25.30
C ARG A 12 -6.89 13.76 26.19
N VAL A 13 -6.51 14.93 25.68
CA VAL A 13 -6.66 16.20 26.39
C VAL A 13 -7.32 17.26 25.53
N ARG A 14 -7.96 18.23 26.17
CA ARG A 14 -8.59 19.39 25.55
C ARG A 14 -7.72 20.63 25.77
N ILE A 15 -7.62 21.49 24.75
CA ILE A 15 -6.87 22.74 24.81
C ILE A 15 -7.85 23.91 24.93
N ASP A 16 -7.76 24.60 26.06
CA ASP A 16 -8.60 25.73 26.46
C ASP A 16 -7.78 27.03 26.46
N ASP A 17 -8.45 28.14 26.21
CA ASP A 17 -7.91 29.46 26.50
C ASP A 17 -8.02 29.79 28.00
N VAL A 18 -7.48 30.96 28.36
CA VAL A 18 -7.53 31.50 29.73
C VAL A 18 -8.96 31.76 30.24
N ASN A 19 -9.94 31.91 29.35
CA ASN A 19 -11.35 32.13 29.68
C ASN A 19 -12.13 30.81 29.82
N GLY A 20 -11.58 29.70 29.33
CA GLY A 20 -12.13 28.34 29.46
C GLY A 20 -12.87 27.88 28.22
N GLN A 21 -12.79 28.66 27.15
CA GLN A 21 -13.26 28.29 25.83
C GLN A 21 -12.24 27.32 25.22
N TRP A 22 -12.71 26.18 24.72
CA TRP A 22 -11.85 25.21 24.06
C TRP A 22 -11.70 25.54 22.58
N HIS A 23 -10.50 25.32 22.07
CA HIS A 23 -10.11 25.60 20.68
C HIS A 23 -9.66 24.35 19.93
N GLY A 24 -9.39 23.25 20.64
CA GLY A 24 -8.98 22.00 20.03
C GLY A 24 -8.67 20.90 21.05
N ALA A 25 -7.98 19.88 20.57
CA ALA A 25 -7.57 18.71 21.30
C ALA A 25 -6.03 18.60 21.35
N GLY A 26 -5.53 17.66 22.13
CA GLY A 26 -4.11 17.32 22.21
C GLY A 26 -3.89 15.88 22.63
N VAL A 27 -2.64 15.46 22.51
CA VAL A 27 -2.15 14.12 22.87
C VAL A 27 -1.12 14.26 23.98
N LEU A 28 -1.40 13.69 25.15
CA LEU A 28 -0.45 13.61 26.27
C LEU A 28 0.61 12.54 25.98
N LEU A 29 1.85 12.97 25.75
CA LEU A 29 2.97 12.10 25.36
C LEU A 29 3.68 11.49 26.57
N ASP A 30 3.71 12.23 27.67
CA ASP A 30 4.21 11.82 28.97
C ASP A 30 3.58 12.70 30.07
N ASP A 31 4.13 12.69 31.28
CA ASP A 31 3.60 13.49 32.40
C ASP A 31 3.88 15.01 32.26
N ARG A 32 4.48 15.47 31.15
CA ARG A 32 4.91 16.88 30.98
C ARG A 32 4.60 17.47 29.61
N TYR A 33 4.49 16.67 28.57
CA TYR A 33 4.43 17.13 27.19
C TYR A 33 3.12 16.76 26.52
N VAL A 34 2.55 17.73 25.82
CA VAL A 34 1.31 17.58 25.05
C VAL A 34 1.56 18.03 23.62
N LEU A 35 1.24 17.17 22.66
CA LEU A 35 1.25 17.50 21.23
C LEU A 35 -0.11 18.07 20.81
N THR A 36 -0.12 19.14 20.02
CA THR A 36 -1.33 19.71 19.42
C THR A 36 -1.02 20.43 18.11
N CYS A 37 -2.03 21.03 17.48
CA CYS A 37 -1.85 21.87 16.31
C CYS A 37 -1.39 23.29 16.67
N ALA A 38 -0.55 23.87 15.84
CA ALA A 38 -0.04 25.22 16.04
C ALA A 38 -1.14 26.29 15.96
N HIS A 39 -2.15 26.09 15.11
CA HIS A 39 -3.32 26.98 15.02
C HIS A 39 -4.20 26.94 16.28
N VAL A 40 -4.31 25.78 16.94
CA VAL A 40 -5.07 25.65 18.19
C VAL A 40 -4.46 26.56 19.25
N VAL A 41 -3.12 26.56 19.35
CA VAL A 41 -2.39 27.46 20.25
C VAL A 41 -2.56 28.93 19.85
N LYS A 42 -2.53 29.25 18.55
CA LYS A 42 -2.76 30.61 18.06
C LYS A 42 -4.13 31.15 18.49
N TYR A 43 -5.18 30.33 18.39
CA TYR A 43 -6.54 30.74 18.76
C TYR A 43 -6.75 30.77 20.27
N ALA A 44 -6.27 29.75 21.00
CA ALA A 44 -6.35 29.72 22.46
C ALA A 44 -5.50 30.80 23.14
N GLY A 45 -4.42 31.21 22.49
CA GLY A 45 -3.43 32.14 23.01
C GLY A 45 -3.71 33.61 22.80
N GLY A 46 -4.74 33.96 22.02
CA GLY A 46 -5.24 35.33 21.91
C GLY A 46 -4.25 36.37 21.38
N THR A 47 -3.65 36.17 20.20
CA THR A 47 -2.98 37.28 19.47
C THR A 47 -3.96 37.96 18.52
N SER A 48 -4.83 38.80 19.05
CA SER A 48 -5.58 39.80 18.26
C SER A 48 -4.67 41.01 18.03
N GLY A 49 -4.00 41.10 16.88
CA GLY A 49 -3.14 42.24 16.60
C GLY A 49 -2.57 42.24 15.18
N THR A 50 -2.96 43.23 14.41
CA THR A 50 -2.36 43.60 13.13
C THR A 50 -0.90 44.03 13.34
N SER A 51 0.08 43.19 12.98
CA SER A 51 1.48 43.51 12.59
C SER A 51 2.47 42.45 13.09
N GLU A 52 3.27 41.94 12.15
CA GLU A 52 4.54 41.20 12.26
C GLU A 52 4.68 40.08 13.32
N ALA A 53 4.58 38.83 12.82
CA ALA A 53 4.94 37.55 13.43
C ALA A 53 4.40 37.28 14.87
N PRO A 54 3.35 36.44 15.02
CA PRO A 54 2.86 36.01 16.33
C PRO A 54 4.00 35.36 17.14
N ARG A 55 4.30 35.88 18.33
CA ARG A 55 5.21 35.22 19.28
C ARG A 55 4.43 34.17 20.09
N PRO A 56 4.93 32.93 20.24
CA PRO A 56 4.26 31.89 21.01
C PRO A 56 4.45 32.06 22.53
N ALA A 57 4.27 33.28 23.05
CA ALA A 57 4.29 33.55 24.49
C ALA A 57 2.94 33.27 25.17
N ALA A 58 2.00 32.65 24.46
CA ALA A 58 0.66 32.39 24.95
C ALA A 58 0.64 31.24 25.95
N ARG A 59 0.18 31.52 27.18
CA ARG A 59 -0.26 30.49 28.12
C ARG A 59 -1.58 29.92 27.63
N VAL A 60 -1.66 28.60 27.54
CA VAL A 60 -2.90 27.86 27.27
C VAL A 60 -3.20 26.97 28.46
N ARG A 61 -4.44 26.48 28.59
CA ARG A 61 -4.81 25.51 29.61
C ARG A 61 -5.07 24.17 28.97
N VAL A 62 -4.46 23.13 29.53
CA VAL A 62 -4.68 21.74 29.12
C VAL A 62 -5.60 21.09 30.15
N ARG A 63 -6.66 20.44 29.70
CA ARG A 63 -7.61 19.73 30.56
C ARG A 63 -7.69 18.26 30.16
N SER A 64 -7.54 17.35 31.11
CA SER A 64 -7.94 15.95 30.90
C SER A 64 -9.43 15.78 31.19
N VAL A 65 -10.14 15.20 30.23
CA VAL A 65 -11.55 14.81 30.36
C VAL A 65 -11.72 13.31 30.64
N ALA A 66 -10.65 12.54 30.49
CA ALA A 66 -10.65 11.08 30.58
C ALA A 66 -10.06 10.58 31.91
N CYS A 67 -9.71 11.49 32.81
CA CYS A 67 -9.18 11.22 34.14
C CYS A 67 -10.18 11.65 35.22
N VAL A 68 -10.32 10.84 36.27
CA VAL A 68 -11.20 11.10 37.41
C VAL A 68 -10.40 10.93 38.72
N PRO A 69 -10.22 11.98 39.55
CA PRO A 69 -10.64 13.36 39.29
C PRO A 69 -9.90 13.96 38.09
N GLY A 70 -10.61 14.76 37.29
CA GLY A 70 -10.03 15.47 36.15
C GLY A 70 -9.06 16.55 36.62
N TRP A 71 -8.13 16.94 35.74
CA TRP A 71 -7.14 17.97 36.01
C TRP A 71 -7.16 19.05 34.93
N THR A 72 -6.72 20.25 35.29
CA THR A 72 -6.51 21.36 34.36
C THR A 72 -5.22 22.07 34.76
N LEU A 73 -4.29 22.20 33.83
CA LEU A 73 -2.95 22.74 34.06
C LEU A 73 -2.61 23.81 33.03
N ASP A 74 -1.87 24.83 33.46
CA ASP A 74 -1.27 25.79 32.54
C ASP A 74 -0.17 25.10 31.71
N ALA A 75 -0.03 25.51 30.46
CA ALA A 75 1.00 25.04 29.56
C ALA A 75 1.56 26.17 28.70
N ARG A 76 2.80 25.99 28.26
CA ARG A 76 3.50 26.90 27.35
C ARG A 76 4.04 26.13 26.16
N VAL A 77 4.15 26.81 25.03
CA VAL A 77 4.87 26.26 23.87
C VAL A 77 6.33 26.04 24.23
N VAL A 78 6.87 24.87 23.89
CA VAL A 78 8.29 24.59 23.97
C VAL A 78 9.02 25.37 22.88
N ASP A 79 10.07 26.10 23.25
CA ASP A 79 10.84 26.91 22.32
C ASP A 79 11.28 26.13 21.07
N GLY A 80 11.07 26.73 19.90
CA GLY A 80 11.43 26.15 18.60
C GLY A 80 10.49 25.05 18.08
N THR A 81 9.39 24.74 18.77
CA THR A 81 8.47 23.64 18.38
C THR A 81 7.15 24.10 17.77
N TRP A 82 6.88 25.41 17.71
CA TRP A 82 5.67 25.96 17.10
C TRP A 82 5.87 26.18 15.61
N VAL A 83 5.34 25.26 14.80
CA VAL A 83 5.44 25.28 13.35
C VAL A 83 4.08 25.58 12.75
N TYR A 84 3.83 26.85 12.44
CA TYR A 84 2.63 27.30 11.74
C TYR A 84 3.01 27.91 10.39
N LYS A 85 3.01 27.09 9.34
CA LYS A 85 3.17 27.55 7.96
C LYS A 85 1.77 27.61 7.35
N GLY A 86 1.22 28.80 7.12
CA GLY A 86 -0.15 29.01 6.61
C GLY A 86 -0.46 28.40 5.23
N THR A 87 0.43 27.56 4.69
CA THR A 87 0.43 26.93 3.37
C THR A 87 0.00 25.45 3.41
N GLN A 88 -0.90 25.05 4.32
CA GLN A 88 -1.27 23.64 4.54
C GLN A 88 -0.06 22.71 4.76
N ARG A 89 0.97 23.20 5.46
CA ARG A 89 2.22 22.49 5.77
C ARG A 89 2.54 22.65 7.25
N GLY A 90 3.13 21.62 7.85
CA GLY A 90 3.34 21.59 9.30
C GLY A 90 2.00 21.72 10.05
N ASP A 91 1.89 22.71 10.93
CA ASP A 91 0.77 22.96 11.87
C ASP A 91 0.82 22.09 13.14
N VAL A 92 1.97 22.11 13.79
CA VAL A 92 2.22 21.34 15.02
C VAL A 92 2.91 22.19 16.08
N ALA A 93 2.57 21.93 17.35
CA ALA A 93 3.17 22.55 18.51
C ALA A 93 3.35 21.53 19.64
N LEU A 94 4.48 21.60 20.32
CA LEU A 94 4.71 20.87 21.57
C LEU A 94 4.48 21.82 22.74
N LEU A 95 3.61 21.43 23.66
CA LEU A 95 3.33 22.15 24.90
C LEU A 95 4.04 21.46 26.06
N GLU A 96 4.62 22.26 26.94
CA GLU A 96 5.12 21.84 28.25
C GLU A 96 4.12 22.28 29.32
N LEU A 97 3.62 21.31 30.09
CA LEU A 97 2.79 21.54 31.27
C LEU A 97 3.61 22.20 32.38
N ALA A 98 3.00 23.14 33.11
CA ALA A 98 3.64 23.83 34.23
C ALA A 98 3.95 22.89 35.40
N GLU A 99 3.14 21.84 35.56
CA GLU A 99 3.23 20.84 36.63
C GLU A 99 2.90 19.45 36.06
N GLU A 100 3.31 18.40 36.76
CA GLU A 100 2.95 17.02 36.39
C GLU A 100 1.52 16.71 36.85
N PRO A 101 0.65 16.12 36.00
CA PRO A 101 -0.72 15.81 36.38
C PRO A 101 -0.81 14.67 37.40
N GLY A 102 0.26 13.91 37.62
CA GLY A 102 0.34 12.85 38.63
C GLY A 102 -0.57 11.64 38.35
N CYS A 103 -1.10 11.54 37.12
CA CYS A 103 -2.07 10.53 36.72
C CYS A 103 -1.44 9.35 35.95
N GLY A 104 -0.16 9.47 35.56
CA GLY A 104 0.63 8.41 34.91
C GLY A 104 0.15 8.04 33.50
N GLN A 105 -0.72 8.85 32.90
CA GLN A 105 -1.30 8.59 31.59
C GLN A 105 -0.44 9.19 30.50
N ARG A 106 -0.24 8.42 29.44
CA ARG A 106 0.57 8.80 28.29
C ARG A 106 0.25 7.90 27.11
N THR A 107 0.67 8.32 25.93
CA THR A 107 0.71 7.46 24.76
C THR A 107 2.00 7.64 23.99
N THR A 108 2.36 6.61 23.24
CA THR A 108 3.43 6.64 22.25
C THR A 108 2.84 7.01 20.89
N LEU A 109 3.56 7.82 20.13
CA LEU A 109 3.26 8.08 18.72
C LEU A 109 3.97 7.03 17.87
N TRP A 110 3.23 6.39 16.97
CA TRP A 110 3.75 5.30 16.16
C TRP A 110 3.96 5.75 14.73
N ARG A 111 5.13 5.41 14.20
CA ARG A 111 5.45 5.51 12.78
C ARG A 111 4.81 4.33 12.05
N ALA A 112 3.70 4.60 11.37
CA ALA A 112 2.85 3.58 10.75
C ALA A 112 2.64 3.83 9.24
N PRO A 113 2.38 2.79 8.44
CA PRO A 113 2.02 2.98 7.05
C PRO A 113 0.65 3.65 6.89
N ILE A 114 0.62 4.72 6.08
CA ILE A 114 -0.53 5.60 5.86
C ILE A 114 -1.29 5.34 4.54
N SER A 115 -0.93 4.26 3.84
CA SER A 115 -1.54 3.85 2.56
C SER A 115 -3.03 3.50 2.64
N GLY A 116 -3.58 3.40 3.85
CA GLY A 116 -5.00 3.25 4.12
C GLY A 116 -5.27 2.47 5.41
N GLY A 117 -6.55 2.24 5.69
CA GLY A 117 -7.02 1.57 6.92
C GLY A 117 -8.04 2.41 7.68
N ARG A 118 -8.70 1.81 8.67
CA ARG A 118 -9.65 2.54 9.52
C ARG A 118 -8.92 3.18 10.69
N VAL A 119 -9.35 4.38 11.03
CA VAL A 119 -8.83 5.16 12.13
C VAL A 119 -9.96 5.78 12.93
N ARG A 120 -9.66 6.12 14.19
CA ARG A 120 -10.53 6.87 15.09
C ARG A 120 -9.79 8.10 15.58
N ALA A 121 -10.49 9.23 15.55
CA ALA A 121 -10.06 10.45 16.23
C ALA A 121 -11.08 10.80 17.30
N TYR A 122 -10.61 11.39 18.40
CA TYR A 122 -11.49 11.85 19.47
C TYR A 122 -11.28 13.34 19.72
N GLY A 123 -12.29 14.14 19.42
CA GLY A 123 -12.22 15.59 19.51
C GLY A 123 -13.27 16.17 20.45
N PHE A 124 -13.25 17.50 20.56
CA PHE A 124 -14.13 18.27 21.44
C PHE A 124 -15.01 19.23 20.62
N PRO A 125 -15.98 18.72 19.85
CA PRO A 125 -16.85 19.58 19.05
C PRO A 125 -17.68 20.51 19.95
N ALA A 126 -18.21 21.57 19.36
CA ALA A 126 -19.06 22.52 20.07
C ALA A 126 -20.20 21.79 20.82
N ASN A 127 -20.44 22.18 22.07
CA ASN A 127 -21.45 21.61 22.97
C ASN A 127 -21.21 20.16 23.44
N VAL A 128 -20.06 19.54 23.14
CA VAL A 128 -19.71 18.20 23.66
C VAL A 128 -18.40 18.28 24.46
N PRO A 129 -18.44 18.81 25.70
CA PRO A 129 -17.23 19.11 26.48
C PRO A 129 -16.43 17.88 26.90
N ASN A 130 -17.07 16.71 26.98
CA ASN A 130 -16.44 15.42 27.26
C ASN A 130 -15.88 14.75 25.98
N GLY A 131 -16.11 15.40 24.83
CA GLY A 131 -15.71 14.99 23.48
C GLY A 131 -16.50 13.84 22.88
N LEU A 132 -16.16 13.53 21.63
CA LEU A 132 -16.85 12.56 20.78
C LEU A 132 -15.81 11.88 19.88
N SER A 133 -16.01 10.59 19.60
CA SER A 133 -15.22 9.84 18.63
C SER A 133 -15.80 9.98 17.22
N ALA A 134 -14.93 10.05 16.22
CA ALA A 134 -15.28 9.94 14.81
C ALA A 134 -14.37 8.92 14.12
N ASP A 135 -15.00 7.99 13.39
CA ASP A 135 -14.30 6.96 12.62
C ASP A 135 -14.14 7.39 11.16
N ALA A 136 -12.97 7.14 10.60
CA ALA A 136 -12.61 7.54 9.24
C ALA A 136 -11.75 6.47 8.56
N GLU A 137 -11.66 6.56 7.23
CA GLU A 137 -10.74 5.78 6.40
C GLU A 137 -9.57 6.67 5.97
N LEU A 138 -8.35 6.18 6.13
CA LEU A 138 -7.16 6.76 5.51
C LEU A 138 -7.24 6.56 4.00
N ALA A 139 -7.24 7.66 3.25
CA ALA A 139 -7.44 7.64 1.81
C ALA A 139 -6.18 7.99 0.99
N GLY A 140 -5.01 7.96 1.63
CA GLY A 140 -3.73 8.35 1.03
C GLY A 140 -3.55 9.88 0.96
N SER A 141 -2.81 10.36 -0.04
CA SER A 141 -2.50 11.79 -0.21
C SER A 141 -3.75 12.64 -0.44
N GLY A 142 -3.90 13.77 0.27
CA GLY A 142 -4.94 14.74 -0.10
C GLY A 142 -4.73 16.20 0.30
N GLY A 143 -3.56 16.59 0.81
CA GLY A 143 -3.21 18.01 0.99
C GLY A 143 -2.65 18.61 -0.31
N ALA A 144 -2.88 19.92 -0.55
CA ALA A 144 -2.40 20.60 -1.76
C ALA A 144 -0.87 20.51 -1.94
N GLU A 145 -0.13 20.40 -0.84
CA GLU A 145 1.33 20.35 -0.76
C GLU A 145 1.91 18.99 -0.33
N GLY A 146 1.08 17.93 -0.28
CA GLY A 146 1.57 16.54 -0.19
C GLY A 146 2.13 16.07 1.16
N GLU A 147 1.97 16.80 2.27
CA GLU A 147 2.42 16.37 3.62
C GLU A 147 1.29 15.80 4.51
N TRP A 148 0.03 15.90 4.07
CA TRP A 148 -1.14 15.53 4.86
C TRP A 148 -1.87 14.33 4.26
N GLY A 149 -2.20 13.36 5.11
CA GLY A 149 -3.04 12.22 4.75
C GLY A 149 -4.51 12.61 4.78
N GLN A 150 -5.28 12.22 3.76
CA GLN A 150 -6.72 12.47 3.72
C GLN A 150 -7.48 11.44 4.54
N LEU A 151 -8.49 11.90 5.27
CA LEU A 151 -9.47 11.11 5.98
C LEU A 151 -10.82 11.20 5.26
N LYS A 152 -11.39 10.04 4.93
CA LYS A 152 -12.74 9.91 4.36
C LYS A 152 -13.72 9.41 5.40
N LYS A 153 -14.94 9.92 5.35
CA LYS A 153 -16.01 9.49 6.25
C LYS A 153 -16.45 8.07 5.92
N LEU A 154 -16.44 7.19 6.92
CA LEU A 154 -16.88 5.80 6.78
C LEU A 154 -18.40 5.69 6.78
N ASP A 155 -19.06 6.30 7.77
CA ASP A 155 -20.51 6.27 7.93
C ASP A 155 -21.11 7.66 7.62
N PRO A 156 -21.91 7.81 6.54
CA PRO A 156 -22.58 9.07 6.22
C PRO A 156 -23.42 9.65 7.37
N ASP A 157 -24.00 8.81 8.24
CA ASP A 157 -24.89 9.21 9.33
C ASP A 157 -24.17 9.32 10.68
N GLY A 158 -22.95 8.78 10.80
CA GLY A 158 -22.14 8.82 12.01
C GLY A 158 -21.53 10.20 12.32
N PRO A 159 -20.90 10.36 13.51
CA PRO A 159 -20.12 11.55 13.84
C PRO A 159 -19.04 11.86 12.79
N TRP A 160 -18.68 13.13 12.65
CA TRP A 160 -17.60 13.56 11.76
C TRP A 160 -16.60 14.45 12.47
N ILE A 161 -15.37 14.46 11.93
CA ILE A 161 -14.32 15.38 12.31
C ILE A 161 -14.77 16.80 11.94
N VAL A 162 -14.87 17.66 12.95
CA VAL A 162 -15.34 19.06 12.87
C VAL A 162 -14.43 19.97 13.71
N PRO A 163 -14.62 21.31 13.75
CA PRO A 163 -13.82 22.17 14.61
C PRO A 163 -13.88 21.68 16.07
N GLY A 164 -12.72 21.64 16.72
CA GLY A 164 -12.52 21.02 18.04
C GLY A 164 -11.83 19.66 18.01
N TYR A 165 -11.69 19.03 16.84
CA TYR A 165 -10.85 17.84 16.65
C TYR A 165 -9.40 18.16 16.33
N SER A 166 -9.06 19.38 15.91
CA SER A 166 -7.68 19.77 15.63
C SER A 166 -6.75 19.48 16.81
N GLY A 167 -5.65 18.79 16.56
CA GLY A 167 -4.69 18.31 17.54
C GLY A 167 -5.05 16.99 18.21
N ALA A 168 -6.21 16.39 17.90
CA ALA A 168 -6.61 15.08 18.42
C ALA A 168 -5.71 13.98 17.87
N GLY A 169 -5.32 13.04 18.73
CA GLY A 169 -4.63 11.83 18.30
C GLY A 169 -5.50 10.99 17.38
N VAL A 170 -4.93 10.57 16.26
CA VAL A 170 -5.56 9.65 15.32
C VAL A 170 -5.03 8.25 15.61
N MET A 171 -5.92 7.35 16.00
CA MET A 171 -5.62 5.99 16.41
C MET A 171 -6.02 5.00 15.31
N ALA A 172 -5.16 4.04 14.99
CA ALA A 172 -5.52 2.97 14.06
C ALA A 172 -6.49 1.98 14.70
N LEU A 173 -7.51 1.54 13.95
CA LEU A 173 -8.54 0.61 14.40
C LEU A 173 -8.37 -0.81 13.84
N ASP A 174 -7.42 -0.99 12.92
CA ASP A 174 -7.23 -2.24 12.20
C ASP A 174 -5.76 -2.62 12.12
N GLY A 175 -5.55 -3.93 11.99
CA GLY A 175 -4.26 -4.50 11.66
C GLY A 175 -3.24 -4.34 12.78
N ASP A 176 -1.98 -4.40 12.42
CA ASP A 176 -0.85 -4.50 13.35
C ASP A 176 -0.56 -3.21 14.15
N PHE A 177 -1.30 -2.13 13.85
CA PHE A 177 -1.27 -0.87 14.58
C PHE A 177 -2.55 -0.59 15.39
N GLU A 178 -3.43 -1.57 15.56
CA GLU A 178 -4.62 -1.44 16.40
C GLU A 178 -4.28 -0.78 17.76
N ASP A 179 -5.09 0.20 18.15
CA ASP A 179 -4.97 1.02 19.36
C ASP A 179 -3.72 1.93 19.46
N LYS A 180 -2.94 2.04 18.38
CA LYS A 180 -1.77 2.93 18.34
C LYS A 180 -2.09 4.28 17.71
N VAL A 181 -1.59 5.36 18.30
CA VAL A 181 -1.71 6.73 17.76
C VAL A 181 -0.68 6.95 16.66
N ILE A 182 -1.12 7.26 15.44
CA ILE A 182 -0.27 7.34 14.24
C ILE A 182 -0.11 8.77 13.68
N GLY A 183 -0.66 9.76 14.38
CA GLY A 183 -0.58 11.17 14.02
C GLY A 183 -1.64 12.01 14.73
N ILE A 184 -1.84 13.24 14.25
CA ILE A 184 -2.87 14.16 14.77
C ILE A 184 -3.76 14.71 13.67
N VAL A 185 -5.01 15.04 14.00
CA VAL A 185 -5.91 15.77 13.08
C VAL A 185 -5.43 17.21 12.94
N VAL A 186 -5.24 17.71 11.71
CA VAL A 186 -4.75 19.08 11.46
C VAL A 186 -5.74 20.00 10.78
N ALA A 187 -6.62 19.45 9.95
CA ALA A 187 -7.57 20.25 9.21
C ALA A 187 -8.87 19.49 8.92
N GLU A 188 -9.91 20.26 8.68
CA GLU A 188 -11.13 19.80 8.04
C GLU A 188 -11.46 20.69 6.84
N TYR A 189 -12.22 20.12 5.91
CA TYR A 189 -12.81 20.83 4.80
C TYR A 189 -14.27 20.44 4.72
N ARG A 190 -15.09 21.47 4.58
CA ARG A 190 -16.52 21.34 4.42
C ARG A 190 -16.98 22.29 3.34
N ASP A 191 -17.62 21.72 2.34
CA ASP A 191 -18.45 22.42 1.36
C ASP A 191 -19.86 21.80 1.37
N GLU A 192 -20.81 22.40 0.66
CA GLU A 192 -22.21 21.95 0.57
C GLU A 192 -22.32 20.47 0.16
N ASN A 193 -21.36 19.97 -0.63
CA ASN A 193 -21.37 18.62 -1.20
C ASN A 193 -20.20 17.71 -0.79
N ALA A 194 -19.25 18.21 0.01
CA ALA A 194 -18.04 17.45 0.34
C ALA A 194 -17.57 17.67 1.78
N ARG A 195 -17.15 16.58 2.43
CA ARG A 195 -16.49 16.61 3.74
C ARG A 195 -15.20 15.80 3.67
N ALA A 196 -14.10 16.43 4.06
CA ALA A 196 -12.81 15.79 4.20
C ALA A 196 -12.14 16.27 5.49
N ALA A 197 -11.26 15.44 6.03
CA ALA A 197 -10.37 15.84 7.11
C ALA A 197 -8.95 15.37 6.78
N TRP A 198 -7.97 15.87 7.53
CA TRP A 198 -6.57 15.54 7.31
C TRP A 198 -5.86 15.18 8.59
N ILE A 199 -4.97 14.19 8.46
CA ILE A 199 -4.00 13.78 9.46
C ILE A 199 -2.61 14.30 9.09
N LEU A 200 -1.87 14.75 10.09
CA LEU A 200 -0.41 14.90 10.05
C LEU A 200 0.22 13.67 10.73
N PRO A 201 0.82 12.74 9.97
CA PRO A 201 1.38 11.51 10.53
C PRO A 201 2.59 11.75 11.43
N THR A 202 2.87 10.80 12.32
CA THR A 202 4.00 10.82 13.25
C THR A 202 5.33 11.12 12.55
N GLU A 203 5.60 10.49 11.42
CA GLU A 203 6.81 10.71 10.61
C GLU A 203 6.94 12.17 10.15
N THR A 204 5.85 12.80 9.72
CA THR A 204 5.84 14.22 9.33
C THR A 204 6.01 15.14 10.53
N ILE A 205 5.42 14.78 11.68
CA ILE A 205 5.61 15.55 12.92
C ILE A 205 7.09 15.51 13.34
N LEU A 206 7.74 14.35 13.29
CA LEU A 206 9.16 14.18 13.62
C LEU A 206 10.09 15.03 12.76
N TYR A 207 9.73 15.24 11.48
CA TYR A 207 10.47 16.14 10.61
C TYR A 207 10.45 17.59 11.12
N TYR A 208 9.30 18.05 11.62
CA TYR A 208 9.13 19.43 12.10
C TYR A 208 9.57 19.64 13.56
N VAL A 209 9.41 18.62 14.41
CA VAL A 209 9.64 18.70 15.84
C VAL A 209 10.45 17.49 16.30
N ASP A 210 11.73 17.43 15.96
CA ASP A 210 12.61 16.29 16.30
C ASP A 210 12.65 15.97 17.81
N ARG A 211 12.37 16.96 18.67
CA ARG A 211 12.27 16.79 20.12
C ARG A 211 11.24 15.74 20.55
N ILE A 212 10.23 15.42 19.73
CA ILE A 212 9.24 14.39 20.09
C ILE A 212 9.74 12.96 19.88
N ARG A 213 10.96 12.77 19.35
CA ARG A 213 11.52 11.45 19.01
C ARG A 213 11.53 10.46 20.16
N GLU A 214 11.73 10.92 21.38
CA GLU A 214 11.70 10.06 22.57
C GLU A 214 10.30 9.50 22.90
N PHE A 215 9.24 10.15 22.40
CA PHE A 215 7.85 9.72 22.55
C PHE A 215 7.34 8.92 21.35
N CYS A 216 8.23 8.59 20.41
CA CYS A 216 7.89 7.91 19.17
C CYS A 216 8.47 6.49 19.11
N ASP A 217 7.75 5.56 18.49
CA ASP A 217 8.19 4.19 18.20
C ASP A 217 7.84 3.78 16.76
N GLY A 218 8.20 2.55 16.36
CA GLY A 218 8.08 2.03 14.99
C GLY A 218 9.31 2.33 14.15
N GLU A 219 9.37 1.80 12.92
CA GLU A 219 10.47 2.08 11.97
C GLU A 219 10.04 3.13 10.93
N PRO A 220 10.97 3.94 10.39
CA PRO A 220 10.65 4.88 9.32
C PRO A 220 10.19 4.16 8.05
N GLY A 221 9.30 4.80 7.28
CA GLY A 221 8.83 4.27 6.01
C GLY A 221 9.92 4.08 4.97
N ILE A 222 10.96 4.93 4.99
CA ILE A 222 12.11 4.86 4.10
C ILE A 222 13.38 4.65 4.93
N ALA A 223 13.96 3.47 4.85
CA ALA A 223 15.24 3.08 5.45
C ALA A 223 16.26 2.76 4.34
N LEU A 224 16.44 3.70 3.43
CA LEU A 224 17.40 3.61 2.33
C LEU A 224 18.73 4.25 2.74
N LEU A 225 19.87 3.71 2.28
CA LEU A 225 21.18 4.31 2.58
C LEU A 225 21.26 5.73 1.99
N GLY A 226 22.07 6.59 2.61
CA GLY A 226 22.34 7.98 2.21
C GLY A 226 21.49 9.01 2.96
N ALA A 227 22.10 10.05 3.49
CA ALA A 227 21.36 11.23 3.99
C ALA A 227 20.63 11.93 2.82
N PRO A 228 19.65 12.82 3.07
CA PRO A 228 19.36 13.87 2.10
C PRO A 228 20.69 14.60 1.83
N ASP A 229 21.12 14.61 0.57
CA ASP A 229 22.26 15.43 0.17
C ASP A 229 21.79 16.89 0.33
N ASN A 230 22.06 17.47 1.50
CA ASN A 230 21.74 18.84 1.81
C ASN A 230 22.68 19.74 0.99
N GLY A 231 22.34 19.98 -0.26
CA GLY A 231 22.82 21.15 -0.99
C GLY A 231 23.83 20.96 -2.11
N ASN A 232 24.02 19.77 -2.69
CA ASN A 232 24.69 19.66 -3.99
C ASN A 232 23.74 19.11 -5.04
N GLY A 233 23.53 19.85 -6.13
CA GLY A 233 22.57 19.62 -7.22
C GLY A 233 22.76 18.36 -8.06
N THR A 234 23.06 17.21 -7.45
CA THR A 234 23.15 15.89 -8.11
C THR A 234 21.77 15.30 -8.39
N GLY A 235 20.73 15.69 -7.63
CA GLY A 235 19.37 15.20 -7.80
C GLY A 235 18.71 15.66 -9.11
N ASP A 236 18.87 16.91 -9.53
CA ASP A 236 18.28 17.38 -10.80
C ASP A 236 19.01 16.79 -12.01
N ALA A 237 20.33 16.65 -11.94
CA ALA A 237 21.16 16.06 -13.00
C ALA A 237 20.77 14.61 -13.36
N LEU A 238 20.21 13.82 -12.43
CA LEU A 238 19.71 12.46 -12.70
C LEU A 238 18.40 12.44 -13.51
N LEU A 239 17.53 13.46 -13.42
CA LEU A 239 16.36 13.58 -14.33
C LEU A 239 16.72 14.17 -15.69
N GLU A 240 17.93 14.71 -15.85
CA GLU A 240 18.43 15.12 -17.16
C GLU A 240 18.72 13.89 -18.05
N ASP A 241 18.98 12.71 -17.47
CA ASP A 241 19.06 11.45 -18.20
C ASP A 241 17.66 11.01 -18.69
N PRO A 242 17.40 10.99 -20.01
CA PRO A 242 16.11 10.58 -20.56
C PRO A 242 15.67 9.18 -20.13
N LEU A 243 16.63 8.26 -19.95
CA LEU A 243 16.34 6.88 -19.55
C LEU A 243 15.84 6.81 -18.11
N GLN A 244 16.53 7.45 -17.17
CA GLN A 244 16.11 7.50 -15.78
C GLN A 244 14.77 8.22 -15.62
N ARG A 245 14.55 9.30 -16.37
CA ARG A 245 13.27 9.99 -16.40
C ARG A 245 12.13 9.08 -16.88
N ALA A 246 12.36 8.32 -17.95
CA ALA A 246 11.39 7.37 -18.48
C ALA A 246 11.09 6.22 -17.48
N LEU A 247 12.13 5.62 -16.88
CA LEU A 247 12.00 4.60 -15.84
C LEU A 247 11.21 5.11 -14.62
N THR A 248 11.55 6.31 -14.15
CA THR A 248 10.89 6.95 -13.02
C THR A 248 9.42 7.21 -13.32
N LYS A 249 9.11 7.74 -14.51
CA LYS A 249 7.74 8.01 -14.94
C LYS A 249 6.90 6.74 -15.04
N GLU A 250 7.44 5.70 -15.64
CA GLU A 250 6.74 4.42 -15.78
C GLU A 250 6.44 3.80 -14.41
N LEU A 251 7.45 3.71 -13.53
CA LEU A 251 7.24 3.16 -12.19
C LEU A 251 6.29 4.02 -11.35
N ALA A 252 6.40 5.36 -11.43
CA ALA A 252 5.49 6.26 -10.73
C ALA A 252 4.04 6.08 -11.21
N GLY A 253 3.82 5.95 -12.52
CA GLY A 253 2.51 5.66 -13.10
C GLY A 253 1.92 4.34 -12.62
N MET A 254 2.74 3.28 -12.59
CA MET A 254 2.33 1.98 -12.05
C MET A 254 1.92 2.06 -10.58
N LEU A 255 2.69 2.75 -9.73
CA LEU A 255 2.46 2.78 -8.28
C LEU A 255 1.35 3.75 -7.86
N SER A 256 1.12 4.82 -8.63
CA SER A 256 0.16 5.89 -8.30
C SER A 256 -1.26 5.62 -8.81
N GLY A 257 -1.42 4.80 -9.86
CA GLY A 257 -2.71 4.56 -10.53
C GLY A 257 -3.71 3.67 -9.78
N GLY A 258 -3.38 3.15 -8.59
CA GLY A 258 -4.25 2.35 -7.72
C GLY A 258 -4.71 0.99 -8.26
N SER A 259 -4.52 0.70 -9.55
CA SER A 259 -5.00 -0.51 -10.23
C SER A 259 -3.92 -1.59 -10.37
N TRP A 260 -2.64 -1.21 -10.37
CA TRP A 260 -1.55 -2.15 -10.53
C TRP A 260 -1.18 -2.83 -9.21
N SER A 261 -0.97 -4.14 -9.27
CA SER A 261 -0.44 -4.97 -8.19
C SER A 261 0.36 -6.11 -8.78
N GLY A 262 1.39 -6.55 -8.07
CA GLY A 262 2.36 -7.50 -8.56
C GLY A 262 3.78 -7.20 -8.09
N ALA A 263 4.72 -7.99 -8.60
CA ALA A 263 6.14 -7.80 -8.41
C ALA A 263 6.77 -7.20 -9.67
N VAL A 264 7.47 -6.07 -9.53
CA VAL A 264 8.30 -5.49 -10.58
C VAL A 264 9.77 -5.63 -10.21
N VAL A 265 10.58 -6.09 -11.16
CA VAL A 265 12.03 -6.10 -11.04
C VAL A 265 12.61 -4.94 -11.84
N LEU A 266 13.54 -4.22 -11.23
CA LEU A 266 14.29 -3.13 -11.84
C LEU A 266 15.75 -3.56 -11.94
N VAL A 267 16.33 -3.48 -13.14
CA VAL A 267 17.78 -3.65 -13.31
C VAL A 267 18.39 -2.25 -13.41
N THR A 268 19.10 -1.81 -12.37
CA THR A 268 19.55 -0.42 -12.25
C THR A 268 20.85 -0.15 -13.02
N GLY A 269 21.63 -1.20 -13.35
CA GLY A 269 22.94 -1.05 -14.01
C GLY A 269 24.02 -0.47 -13.08
N ARG A 270 25.29 -0.71 -13.42
CA ARG A 270 26.48 -0.54 -12.55
C ARG A 270 26.43 0.65 -11.56
N ALA A 271 26.51 0.31 -10.27
CA ALA A 271 27.06 1.06 -9.15
C ALA A 271 26.63 2.55 -9.05
N THR A 272 25.35 2.78 -8.80
CA THR A 272 25.01 3.96 -7.98
C THR A 272 25.42 3.61 -6.54
N GLY A 273 26.31 4.41 -5.94
CA GLY A 273 26.69 4.23 -4.53
C GLY A 273 25.49 4.18 -3.57
N PRO A 274 25.72 3.84 -2.29
CA PRO A 274 24.69 3.89 -1.24
C PRO A 274 23.92 5.21 -1.28
N GLY A 275 22.61 5.15 -1.57
CA GLY A 275 21.72 6.33 -1.60
C GLY A 275 21.68 7.17 -2.86
N SER A 276 22.39 6.83 -3.93
CA SER A 276 22.37 7.57 -5.21
C SER A 276 21.56 6.91 -6.34
N SER A 277 20.83 5.84 -6.03
CA SER A 277 19.91 5.18 -6.96
C SER A 277 18.67 6.05 -7.20
N TRP A 278 18.24 6.21 -8.46
CA TRP A 278 17.02 6.95 -8.80
C TRP A 278 15.77 6.38 -8.11
N LEU A 279 15.77 5.08 -7.78
CA LEU A 279 14.72 4.42 -7.00
C LEU A 279 14.63 4.97 -5.57
N VAL A 280 15.79 5.23 -4.94
CA VAL A 280 15.85 5.84 -3.61
C VAL A 280 15.19 7.21 -3.61
N ARG A 281 15.46 8.00 -4.63
CA ARG A 281 14.82 9.30 -4.79
C ARG A 281 13.32 9.17 -5.04
N LEU A 282 12.87 8.28 -5.93
CA LEU A 282 11.45 8.08 -6.20
C LEU A 282 10.71 7.67 -4.92
N ALA A 283 11.25 6.72 -4.15
CA ALA A 283 10.68 6.31 -2.87
C ALA A 283 10.58 7.48 -1.88
N ARG A 284 11.62 8.34 -1.81
CA ARG A 284 11.63 9.54 -0.97
C ARG A 284 10.56 10.57 -1.33
N THR A 285 10.10 10.64 -2.59
CA THR A 285 9.00 11.55 -2.95
C THR A 285 7.68 11.19 -2.27
N SER A 286 7.52 9.93 -1.82
CA SER A 286 6.36 9.49 -1.03
C SER A 286 6.57 9.53 0.49
N ASP A 287 7.79 9.84 0.95
CA ASP A 287 8.14 9.80 2.37
C ASP A 287 7.42 10.90 3.13
N ALA A 288 6.71 10.51 4.19
CA ALA A 288 6.00 11.43 5.04
C ALA A 288 6.94 12.36 5.83
N ALA A 289 8.20 11.97 6.02
CA ALA A 289 9.23 12.78 6.68
C ALA A 289 10.08 13.61 5.71
N ALA A 290 9.91 13.48 4.39
CA ALA A 290 10.70 14.25 3.44
C ALA A 290 10.26 15.73 3.42
N PRO A 291 11.21 16.67 3.28
CA PRO A 291 10.86 18.04 2.90
C PRO A 291 10.10 17.96 1.57
N PRO A 292 8.94 18.59 1.40
CA PRO A 292 8.31 18.67 0.10
C PRO A 292 9.25 19.45 -0.82
N ALA A 293 9.20 19.08 -2.10
CA ALA A 293 9.86 19.83 -3.13
C ALA A 293 9.40 21.28 -3.05
N ASP A 294 10.36 22.17 -2.80
CA ASP A 294 10.28 23.64 -2.71
C ASP A 294 9.91 24.32 -1.37
N ASP A 295 10.98 24.75 -0.69
CA ASP A 295 11.09 26.12 -0.17
C ASP A 295 11.35 27.17 -1.30
N ARG A 296 11.30 26.80 -2.61
CA ARG A 296 11.54 27.70 -3.76
C ARG A 296 10.42 27.81 -4.82
N GLY A 297 9.16 27.66 -4.42
CA GLY A 297 8.02 28.29 -5.10
C GLY A 297 7.70 27.89 -6.56
N VAL A 298 8.14 26.75 -7.08
CA VAL A 298 7.79 26.28 -8.42
C VAL A 298 7.44 24.80 -8.39
N ARG A 299 6.15 24.49 -8.13
CA ARG A 299 5.56 23.28 -8.70
C ARG A 299 5.57 23.43 -10.22
N SER A 300 6.64 22.98 -10.87
CA SER A 300 6.54 22.71 -12.30
C SER A 300 5.50 21.62 -12.46
N ARG A 301 4.42 21.91 -13.21
CA ARG A 301 3.39 20.93 -13.60
C ARG A 301 3.96 19.68 -14.29
N THR A 302 5.26 19.64 -14.57
CA THR A 302 5.98 18.51 -15.18
C THR A 302 6.53 17.47 -14.19
N THR A 303 6.54 17.72 -12.86
CA THR A 303 7.07 16.77 -11.85
C THR A 303 6.03 15.78 -11.31
N GLY A 304 4.74 15.98 -11.62
CA GLY A 304 3.67 15.07 -11.20
C GLY A 304 3.82 13.65 -11.76
N ASP A 305 4.47 13.50 -12.91
CA ASP A 305 4.68 12.22 -13.58
C ASP A 305 5.86 11.43 -12.99
N THR A 306 6.76 12.06 -12.23
CA THR A 306 8.00 11.45 -11.70
C THR A 306 8.07 11.46 -10.17
N SER A 307 6.94 11.71 -9.51
CA SER A 307 6.81 11.68 -8.05
C SER A 307 5.69 10.72 -7.66
N LEU A 308 5.85 10.08 -6.50
CA LEU A 308 4.83 9.27 -5.88
C LEU A 308 4.00 10.13 -4.94
N GLY A 309 2.70 9.82 -4.85
CA GLY A 309 1.84 10.43 -3.84
C GLY A 309 2.31 10.10 -2.42
N PHE A 310 1.99 10.99 -1.48
CA PHE A 310 2.18 10.78 -0.04
C PHE A 310 1.59 9.43 0.40
N GLY A 311 2.41 8.61 1.07
CA GLY A 311 1.98 7.30 1.55
C GLY A 311 1.80 6.23 0.45
N ALA A 312 2.28 6.47 -0.78
CA ALA A 312 2.25 5.47 -1.85
C ALA A 312 3.18 4.28 -1.58
N VAL A 313 4.23 4.49 -0.77
CA VAL A 313 5.17 3.44 -0.34
C VAL A 313 5.03 3.25 1.17
N ASP A 314 4.79 2.01 1.58
CA ASP A 314 4.65 1.67 3.00
C ASP A 314 6.01 1.39 3.64
N ALA A 315 6.91 0.75 2.89
CA ALA A 315 8.26 0.41 3.33
C ALA A 315 9.23 0.46 2.15
N ALA A 316 10.38 1.10 2.32
CA ALA A 316 11.50 1.03 1.38
C ALA A 316 12.80 0.74 2.14
N TYR A 317 13.53 -0.29 1.72
CA TYR A 317 14.75 -0.74 2.40
C TYR A 317 15.89 -0.99 1.42
N ASP A 318 17.10 -0.63 1.80
CA ASP A 318 18.31 -0.83 1.01
C ASP A 318 19.07 -2.03 1.55
N ALA A 319 19.03 -3.13 0.81
CA ALA A 319 19.59 -4.40 1.24
C ALA A 319 21.12 -4.48 1.09
N ARG A 320 21.78 -3.50 0.47
CA ARG A 320 23.23 -3.54 0.19
C ARG A 320 24.07 -3.72 1.45
N GLY A 321 24.83 -4.81 1.47
CA GLY A 321 25.69 -5.18 2.60
C GLY A 321 24.93 -5.53 3.89
N ARG A 322 23.61 -5.73 3.82
CA ARG A 322 22.76 -6.06 4.97
C ARG A 322 22.45 -7.56 5.04
N PRO A 323 22.43 -8.16 6.24
CA PRO A 323 21.99 -9.54 6.41
C PRO A 323 20.47 -9.65 6.29
N THR A 324 19.97 -10.80 5.84
CA THR A 324 18.54 -11.06 5.65
C THR A 324 17.71 -10.81 6.92
N ASP A 325 18.25 -11.15 8.10
CA ASP A 325 17.57 -10.97 9.38
C ASP A 325 17.33 -9.49 9.73
N GLU A 326 18.21 -8.59 9.28
CA GLU A 326 18.02 -7.14 9.46
C GLU A 326 16.86 -6.63 8.59
N VAL A 327 16.76 -7.11 7.35
CA VAL A 327 15.65 -6.79 6.44
C VAL A 327 14.32 -7.28 7.01
N ILE A 328 14.29 -8.54 7.49
CA ILE A 328 13.11 -9.14 8.12
C ILE A 328 12.70 -8.31 9.35
N LYS A 329 13.65 -8.03 10.24
CA LYS A 329 13.41 -7.25 11.47
C LYS A 329 12.88 -5.86 11.16
N TYR A 330 13.43 -5.18 10.15
CA TYR A 330 12.93 -3.89 9.69
C TYR A 330 11.47 -4.00 9.24
N LEU A 331 11.14 -4.95 8.36
CA LEU A 331 9.77 -5.11 7.85
C LEU A 331 8.79 -5.51 8.97
N VAL A 332 9.17 -6.44 9.85
CA VAL A 332 8.37 -6.83 11.03
C VAL A 332 8.02 -5.62 11.87
N ARG A 333 9.00 -4.79 12.22
CA ARG A 333 8.77 -3.58 13.03
C ARG A 333 8.02 -2.49 12.29
N ARG A 334 8.33 -2.26 11.00
CA ARG A 334 7.67 -1.26 10.17
C ARG A 334 6.18 -1.53 10.01
N PHE A 335 5.82 -2.80 9.92
CA PHE A 335 4.44 -3.23 9.85
C PHE A 335 3.85 -3.59 11.21
N GLY A 336 4.51 -3.29 12.34
CA GLY A 336 3.94 -3.50 13.68
C GLY A 336 3.69 -4.96 14.07
N ILE A 337 4.28 -5.92 13.36
CA ILE A 337 4.09 -7.36 13.57
C ILE A 337 4.68 -7.74 14.93
N ALA A 338 3.92 -8.48 15.73
CA ALA A 338 4.27 -8.79 17.10
C ALA A 338 5.60 -9.57 17.20
N HIS A 339 6.50 -9.11 18.07
CA HIS A 339 7.93 -9.50 18.11
C HIS A 339 8.24 -10.96 18.49
N HIS A 340 7.24 -11.83 18.64
CA HIS A 340 7.46 -13.19 19.17
C HIS A 340 8.23 -14.09 18.19
N THR A 341 8.30 -13.70 16.91
CA THR A 341 8.97 -14.46 15.86
C THR A 341 9.41 -13.53 14.75
N ASP A 342 10.69 -13.09 14.76
CA ASP A 342 11.36 -12.46 13.60
C ASP A 342 11.54 -13.51 12.48
N SER A 343 10.43 -14.08 11.99
CA SER A 343 10.41 -15.21 11.07
C SER A 343 9.89 -14.79 9.70
N ALA A 344 10.62 -15.18 8.65
CA ALA A 344 10.20 -14.93 7.27
C ALA A 344 8.79 -15.48 6.93
N PRO A 345 8.37 -16.68 7.38
CA PRO A 345 7.04 -17.22 7.05
C PRO A 345 5.89 -16.38 7.60
N GLU A 346 6.04 -15.86 8.82
CA GLU A 346 5.04 -15.00 9.46
C GLU A 346 4.96 -13.64 8.78
N LEU A 347 6.11 -13.02 8.51
CA LEU A 347 6.18 -11.78 7.73
C LEU A 347 5.47 -11.93 6.37
N VAL A 348 5.78 -13.00 5.64
CA VAL A 348 5.13 -13.31 4.35
C VAL A 348 3.62 -13.51 4.54
N HIS A 349 3.20 -14.19 5.60
CA HIS A 349 1.79 -14.38 5.90
C HIS A 349 1.09 -13.04 6.14
N VAL A 350 1.58 -12.21 7.05
CA VAL A 350 0.96 -10.93 7.41
C VAL A 350 0.90 -10.00 6.20
N LEU A 351 2.03 -9.76 5.51
CA LEU A 351 2.06 -8.84 4.36
C LEU A 351 1.13 -9.28 3.23
N THR A 352 0.99 -10.58 2.99
CA THR A 352 0.11 -11.09 1.93
C THR A 352 -1.36 -11.08 2.32
N HIS A 353 -1.72 -10.95 3.61
CA HIS A 353 -3.11 -10.88 4.08
C HIS A 353 -3.50 -9.50 4.61
N ARG A 354 -2.55 -8.55 4.67
CA ARG A 354 -2.78 -7.18 5.14
C ARG A 354 -3.88 -6.48 4.34
N ARG A 355 -4.70 -5.70 5.05
CA ARG A 355 -5.66 -4.77 4.47
C ARG A 355 -5.42 -3.37 5.04
N PRO A 356 -5.17 -2.36 4.19
CA PRO A 356 -4.99 -2.44 2.74
C PRO A 356 -3.68 -3.16 2.33
N PRO A 357 -3.58 -3.63 1.07
CA PRO A 357 -2.36 -4.29 0.58
C PRO A 357 -1.14 -3.36 0.63
N ALA A 358 0.01 -3.91 1.04
CA ALA A 358 1.23 -3.14 1.20
C ALA A 358 1.91 -2.78 -0.14
N CYS A 359 2.64 -1.66 -0.15
CA CYS A 359 3.62 -1.27 -1.16
C CYS A 359 5.03 -1.30 -0.56
N VAL A 360 5.85 -2.25 -1.00
CA VAL A 360 7.20 -2.51 -0.46
C VAL A 360 8.24 -2.37 -1.56
N ILE A 361 9.30 -1.62 -1.28
CA ILE A 361 10.47 -1.45 -2.15
C ILE A 361 11.69 -2.04 -1.45
N VAL A 362 12.43 -2.92 -2.14
CA VAL A 362 13.72 -3.43 -1.67
C VAL A 362 14.75 -3.18 -2.76
N ASP A 363 15.72 -2.31 -2.50
CA ASP A 363 16.81 -2.00 -3.44
C ASP A 363 18.08 -2.82 -3.13
N GLY A 364 18.91 -3.02 -4.15
CA GLY A 364 20.19 -3.73 -4.05
C GLY A 364 20.09 -5.17 -3.51
N VAL A 365 19.08 -5.91 -3.95
CA VAL A 365 18.78 -7.27 -3.47
C VAL A 365 19.95 -8.24 -3.70
N ASP A 366 20.59 -8.16 -4.86
CA ASP A 366 21.77 -8.96 -5.25
C ASP A 366 23.04 -8.60 -4.48
N GLN A 367 23.05 -7.43 -3.83
CA GLN A 367 24.18 -6.90 -3.07
C GLN A 367 24.02 -7.09 -1.55
N ALA A 368 22.99 -7.82 -1.11
CA ALA A 368 22.83 -8.21 0.29
C ALA A 368 23.97 -9.13 0.77
N THR A 369 24.16 -9.26 2.09
CA THR A 369 25.14 -10.21 2.65
C THR A 369 24.81 -11.66 2.26
N ASP A 370 23.51 -11.99 2.18
CA ASP A 370 23.00 -13.28 1.70
C ASP A 370 21.79 -13.09 0.78
N PRO A 371 22.04 -12.82 -0.53
CA PRO A 371 20.98 -12.56 -1.50
C PRO A 371 20.08 -13.78 -1.74
N GLN A 372 20.65 -14.98 -1.75
CA GLN A 372 19.90 -16.21 -2.03
C GLN A 372 18.87 -16.48 -0.93
N ARG A 373 19.26 -16.30 0.34
CA ARG A 373 18.33 -16.44 1.46
C ARG A 373 17.26 -15.36 1.45
N LEU A 374 17.63 -14.09 1.21
CA LEU A 374 16.66 -13.00 1.11
C LEU A 374 15.60 -13.26 0.03
N ILE A 375 16.03 -13.75 -1.13
CA ILE A 375 15.14 -14.08 -2.25
C ILE A 375 14.25 -15.28 -1.90
N SER A 376 14.83 -16.38 -1.44
CA SER A 376 14.09 -17.64 -1.22
C SER A 376 13.13 -17.57 -0.02
N ASP A 377 13.55 -16.98 1.09
CA ASP A 377 12.79 -16.93 2.34
C ASP A 377 11.71 -15.84 2.33
N VAL A 378 11.98 -14.69 1.69
CA VAL A 378 11.11 -13.49 1.80
C VAL A 378 10.58 -13.05 0.44
N LEU A 379 11.44 -12.66 -0.50
CA LEU A 379 11.00 -11.92 -1.69
C LEU A 379 10.25 -12.79 -2.71
N ALA A 380 10.70 -14.01 -2.99
CA ALA A 380 10.02 -14.92 -3.93
C ALA A 380 8.64 -15.39 -3.39
N PRO A 381 8.48 -15.75 -2.10
CA PRO A 381 7.16 -16.00 -1.52
C PRO A 381 6.20 -14.80 -1.61
N LEU A 382 6.71 -13.58 -1.35
CA LEU A 382 5.94 -12.35 -1.50
C LEU A 382 5.55 -12.13 -2.97
N ALA A 383 6.49 -12.21 -3.89
CA ALA A 383 6.27 -11.96 -5.31
C ALA A 383 5.25 -12.93 -5.94
N ARG A 384 5.27 -14.22 -5.57
CA ARG A 384 4.26 -15.21 -6.02
C ARG A 384 2.83 -14.81 -5.66
N ARG A 385 2.65 -14.12 -4.54
CA ARG A 385 1.34 -13.76 -4.00
C ARG A 385 0.98 -12.30 -4.25
N ALA A 386 1.95 -11.47 -4.65
CA ALA A 386 1.82 -10.03 -4.72
C ALA A 386 0.56 -9.60 -5.48
N ARG A 387 0.46 -10.03 -6.74
CA ARG A 387 -0.68 -9.73 -7.62
C ARG A 387 -2.01 -10.27 -7.10
N ALA A 388 -2.03 -11.51 -6.61
CA ALA A 388 -3.26 -12.15 -6.12
C ALA A 388 -3.79 -11.48 -4.84
N ARG A 389 -2.93 -10.78 -4.11
CA ARG A 389 -3.23 -10.11 -2.84
C ARG A 389 -3.27 -8.59 -2.94
N GLY A 390 -3.11 -8.03 -4.14
CA GLY A 390 -3.10 -6.60 -4.37
C GLY A 390 -1.82 -5.88 -3.89
N MET A 391 -0.81 -6.62 -3.44
CA MET A 391 0.44 -6.06 -2.95
C MET A 391 1.30 -5.56 -4.12
N ARG A 392 1.99 -4.44 -3.90
CA ARG A 392 2.92 -3.83 -4.85
C ARG A 392 4.33 -4.08 -4.32
N LEU A 393 5.13 -4.84 -5.05
CA LEU A 393 6.49 -5.19 -4.67
C LEU A 393 7.46 -4.70 -5.74
N VAL A 394 8.42 -3.87 -5.36
CA VAL A 394 9.46 -3.34 -6.24
C VAL A 394 10.80 -3.88 -5.78
N LEU A 395 11.53 -4.55 -6.67
CA LEU A 395 12.81 -5.18 -6.36
C LEU A 395 13.90 -4.58 -7.26
N GLY A 396 14.87 -3.90 -6.67
CA GLY A 396 16.04 -3.36 -7.36
C GLY A 396 17.20 -4.35 -7.37
N PHE A 397 17.79 -4.56 -8.54
CA PHE A 397 18.99 -5.38 -8.76
C PHE A 397 20.02 -4.61 -9.57
N GLU A 398 21.31 -4.77 -9.27
CA GLU A 398 22.38 -4.25 -10.15
C GLU A 398 22.61 -5.17 -11.36
N GLU A 399 22.53 -6.47 -11.15
CA GLU A 399 22.61 -7.52 -12.17
C GLU A 399 21.23 -8.09 -12.55
N PRO A 400 21.09 -8.81 -13.69
CA PRO A 400 19.83 -9.46 -14.03
C PRO A 400 19.35 -10.41 -12.91
N PRO A 401 18.03 -10.40 -12.59
CA PRO A 401 17.50 -11.22 -11.51
C PRO A 401 17.66 -12.73 -11.79
N PRO A 402 17.72 -13.57 -10.75
CA PRO A 402 17.83 -15.00 -10.93
C PRO A 402 16.57 -15.57 -11.58
N ARG A 403 16.73 -16.64 -12.38
CA ARG A 403 15.68 -17.17 -13.28
C ARG A 403 14.45 -17.73 -12.56
N ASP A 404 14.60 -18.09 -11.29
CA ASP A 404 13.58 -18.67 -10.42
C ASP A 404 12.77 -17.62 -9.65
N LEU A 405 13.21 -16.36 -9.63
CA LEU A 405 12.47 -15.27 -9.02
C LEU A 405 11.19 -14.99 -9.83
N PRO A 406 10.00 -15.13 -9.24
CA PRO A 406 8.77 -14.78 -9.92
C PRO A 406 8.61 -13.27 -9.93
N TYR A 407 8.26 -12.70 -11.08
CA TYR A 407 7.89 -11.31 -11.24
C TYR A 407 6.85 -11.15 -12.34
N ASP A 408 6.08 -10.07 -12.25
CA ASP A 408 5.01 -9.74 -13.19
C ASP A 408 5.49 -8.79 -14.30
N THR A 409 6.49 -7.96 -14.00
CA THR A 409 7.03 -6.94 -14.90
C THR A 409 8.54 -6.79 -14.66
N SER A 410 9.31 -6.54 -15.71
CA SER A 410 10.73 -6.20 -15.61
C SER A 410 10.98 -4.88 -16.31
N LEU A 411 11.52 -3.88 -15.60
CA LEU A 411 12.03 -2.64 -16.19
C LEU A 411 13.55 -2.75 -16.30
N ASP A 412 13.98 -3.24 -17.45
CA ASP A 412 15.39 -3.37 -17.82
C ASP A 412 15.76 -2.25 -18.82
N PRO A 413 16.84 -1.51 -18.57
CA PRO A 413 17.28 -0.42 -19.42
C PRO A 413 17.95 -0.86 -20.73
N THR A 414 18.22 -2.15 -20.93
CA THR A 414 18.98 -2.64 -22.09
C THR A 414 18.27 -2.30 -23.42
N PRO A 415 18.97 -1.64 -24.37
CA PRO A 415 18.42 -1.38 -25.70
C PRO A 415 17.99 -2.63 -26.43
N LEU A 416 16.91 -2.53 -27.20
CA LEU A 416 16.46 -3.63 -28.07
C LEU A 416 17.24 -3.56 -29.38
N SER A 417 18.02 -4.59 -29.69
CA SER A 417 18.71 -4.66 -30.97
C SER A 417 17.73 -4.90 -32.11
N GLY A 418 17.84 -4.10 -33.18
CA GLY A 418 17.26 -4.45 -34.47
C GLY A 418 17.97 -5.67 -35.04
N ASP A 419 17.22 -6.58 -35.65
CA ASP A 419 17.72 -7.76 -36.39
C ASP A 419 18.26 -7.39 -37.79
N GLY A 420 18.46 -6.09 -38.07
CA GLY A 420 18.78 -5.57 -39.39
C GLY A 420 17.58 -5.45 -40.33
N SER A 421 16.34 -5.61 -39.86
CA SER A 421 15.14 -5.37 -40.68
C SER A 421 15.07 -3.91 -41.16
N GLU A 422 14.81 -3.70 -42.46
CA GLU A 422 14.49 -2.37 -43.02
C GLU A 422 13.04 -1.91 -42.74
N GLU A 423 12.30 -2.58 -41.84
CA GLU A 423 10.92 -2.22 -41.49
C GLU A 423 10.90 -0.80 -40.91
N LYS A 424 10.44 0.16 -41.68
CA LYS A 424 10.26 1.55 -41.24
C LYS A 424 8.97 1.64 -40.45
N VAL A 425 9.09 1.69 -39.13
CA VAL A 425 7.97 1.91 -38.20
C VAL A 425 8.02 3.36 -37.72
N THR A 426 6.89 4.07 -37.75
CA THR A 426 6.82 5.42 -37.21
C THR A 426 6.70 5.41 -35.67
N PRO A 427 7.07 6.49 -34.97
CA PRO A 427 6.85 6.60 -33.52
C PRO A 427 5.39 6.38 -33.12
N GLU A 428 4.43 6.86 -33.92
CA GLU A 428 3.00 6.69 -33.68
C GLU A 428 2.56 5.22 -33.79
N GLU A 429 3.08 4.49 -34.78
CA GLU A 429 2.80 3.05 -34.95
C GLU A 429 3.38 2.23 -33.78
N ALA A 430 4.59 2.56 -33.34
CA ALA A 430 5.21 1.93 -32.17
C ALA A 430 4.43 2.23 -30.89
N LEU A 431 4.00 3.48 -30.70
CA LEU A 431 3.15 3.88 -29.58
C LEU A 431 1.81 3.12 -29.58
N GLU A 432 1.13 3.05 -30.72
CA GLU A 432 -0.13 2.32 -30.83
C GLU A 432 0.05 0.82 -30.53
N ALA A 433 1.16 0.22 -30.97
CA ALA A 433 1.48 -1.18 -30.69
C ALA A 433 1.68 -1.44 -29.19
N VAL A 434 2.40 -0.55 -28.49
CA VAL A 434 2.63 -0.63 -27.04
C VAL A 434 1.33 -0.40 -26.27
N ASP A 435 0.54 0.61 -26.62
CA ASP A 435 -0.76 0.90 -26.00
C ASP A 435 -1.75 -0.27 -26.17
N ARG A 436 -1.76 -0.89 -27.35
CA ARG A 436 -2.57 -2.08 -27.63
C ARG A 436 -2.11 -3.26 -26.77
N LEU A 437 -0.80 -3.47 -26.64
CA LEU A 437 -0.26 -4.51 -25.77
C LEU A 437 -0.68 -4.28 -24.31
N ALA A 438 -0.52 -3.06 -23.79
CA ALA A 438 -0.90 -2.72 -22.41
C ALA A 438 -2.36 -3.06 -22.11
N ARG A 439 -3.28 -2.74 -23.04
CA ARG A 439 -4.70 -3.09 -22.93
C ARG A 439 -4.97 -4.61 -22.95
N VAL A 440 -4.22 -5.36 -23.76
CA VAL A 440 -4.33 -6.83 -23.83
C VAL A 440 -3.79 -7.48 -22.56
N GLU A 441 -2.65 -7.02 -22.05
CA GLU A 441 -2.05 -7.45 -20.79
C GLU A 441 -3.02 -7.22 -19.62
N GLU A 442 -3.59 -6.02 -19.51
CA GLU A 442 -4.56 -5.70 -18.46
C GLU A 442 -5.79 -6.63 -18.52
N ARG A 443 -6.31 -6.90 -19.73
CA ARG A 443 -7.44 -7.83 -19.91
C ARG A 443 -7.09 -9.25 -19.52
N ALA A 444 -5.90 -9.75 -19.89
CA ALA A 444 -5.44 -11.09 -19.55
C ALA A 444 -5.26 -11.26 -18.02
N VAL A 445 -4.78 -10.20 -17.36
CA VAL A 445 -4.66 -10.14 -15.90
C VAL A 445 -6.04 -10.20 -15.23
N ARG A 446 -6.97 -9.35 -15.66
CA ARG A 446 -8.35 -9.36 -15.13
C ARG A 446 -9.02 -10.72 -15.35
N ALA A 447 -8.84 -11.33 -16.52
CA ALA A 447 -9.36 -12.66 -16.81
C ALA A 447 -8.80 -13.72 -15.85
N LYS A 448 -7.49 -13.72 -15.57
CA LYS A 448 -6.87 -14.67 -14.63
C LYS A 448 -7.45 -14.60 -13.21
N GLN A 449 -7.84 -13.40 -12.76
CA GLN A 449 -8.33 -13.17 -11.40
C GLN A 449 -9.79 -13.63 -11.19
N THR A 450 -10.55 -13.86 -12.27
CA THR A 450 -11.95 -14.30 -12.21
C THR A 450 -12.07 -15.68 -11.51
N PRO A 451 -13.05 -15.88 -10.61
CA PRO A 451 -13.25 -17.18 -9.93
C PRO A 451 -13.41 -18.36 -10.89
N ALA A 452 -13.98 -18.15 -12.07
CA ALA A 452 -14.11 -19.14 -13.12
C ALA A 452 -12.77 -19.73 -13.61
N ASN A 453 -11.68 -18.97 -13.43
CA ASN A 453 -10.34 -19.26 -13.94
C ASN A 453 -9.36 -19.73 -12.86
N ARG A 454 -9.87 -20.02 -11.66
CA ARG A 454 -9.07 -20.59 -10.58
C ARG A 454 -8.94 -22.10 -10.77
N PHE A 455 -8.08 -22.49 -11.70
CA PHE A 455 -7.66 -23.88 -11.88
C PHE A 455 -6.52 -24.23 -10.91
N LEU A 456 -6.36 -25.52 -10.60
CA LEU A 456 -5.25 -26.02 -9.79
C LEU A 456 -3.91 -25.85 -10.53
N GLU A 457 -3.92 -26.10 -11.85
CA GLU A 457 -2.79 -25.92 -12.76
C GLU A 457 -3.21 -25.00 -13.91
N PRO A 458 -3.31 -23.67 -13.69
CA PRO A 458 -3.66 -22.74 -14.75
C PRO A 458 -2.44 -22.49 -15.67
N PRO A 459 -2.67 -22.10 -16.93
CA PRO A 459 -1.58 -21.66 -17.80
C PRO A 459 -0.84 -20.49 -17.18
N ARG A 460 0.47 -20.41 -17.44
CA ARG A 460 1.30 -19.33 -16.90
C ARG A 460 1.06 -18.07 -17.71
N LEU A 461 0.53 -17.05 -17.05
CA LEU A 461 0.42 -15.71 -17.62
C LEU A 461 1.83 -15.20 -17.98
N PRO A 462 2.08 -14.77 -19.23
CA PRO A 462 3.34 -14.15 -19.61
C PRO A 462 3.68 -12.91 -18.77
N VAL A 463 4.97 -12.65 -18.60
CA VAL A 463 5.47 -11.41 -17.99
C VAL A 463 5.03 -10.23 -18.84
N ALA A 464 4.50 -9.18 -18.21
CA ALA A 464 4.11 -7.95 -18.89
C ALA A 464 5.33 -7.24 -19.47
N GLN A 465 5.28 -6.94 -20.77
CA GLN A 465 6.33 -6.28 -21.54
C GLN A 465 6.00 -4.82 -21.82
N ALA A 466 4.71 -4.41 -21.80
CA ALA A 466 4.32 -3.05 -22.16
C ALA A 466 5.07 -1.96 -21.37
N PRO A 467 5.26 -2.07 -20.03
CA PRO A 467 6.00 -1.04 -19.29
C PRO A 467 7.44 -0.88 -19.75
N ARG A 468 8.14 -2.00 -20.01
CA ARG A 468 9.51 -1.98 -20.53
C ARG A 468 9.57 -1.35 -21.92
N LEU A 469 8.64 -1.71 -22.79
CA LEU A 469 8.56 -1.17 -24.15
C LEU A 469 8.19 0.31 -24.16
N ALA A 470 7.35 0.77 -23.24
CA ALA A 470 7.04 2.20 -23.06
C ALA A 470 8.29 2.99 -22.66
N VAL A 471 9.09 2.47 -21.73
CA VAL A 471 10.39 3.06 -21.37
C VAL A 471 11.32 3.12 -22.58
N ARG A 472 11.47 2.01 -23.34
CA ARG A 472 12.34 2.00 -24.53
C ARG A 472 11.84 2.96 -25.61
N LEU A 473 10.54 3.02 -25.86
CA LEU A 473 9.93 3.95 -26.81
C LEU A 473 10.21 5.42 -26.42
N ALA A 474 10.14 5.75 -25.13
CA ALA A 474 10.40 7.11 -24.65
C ALA A 474 11.87 7.54 -24.81
N VAL A 475 12.79 6.58 -24.92
CA VAL A 475 14.25 6.79 -24.99
C VAL A 475 14.80 6.47 -26.38
N ALA A 476 14.00 5.90 -27.27
CA ALA A 476 14.34 5.57 -28.65
C ALA A 476 14.64 6.85 -29.44
N GLY A 477 15.88 7.33 -29.40
CA GLY A 477 16.18 8.62 -30.03
C GLY A 477 17.51 9.32 -29.75
N THR A 478 18.62 8.61 -29.49
CA THR A 478 19.95 9.28 -29.44
C THR A 478 20.99 8.74 -30.43
N ALA A 479 20.79 7.58 -31.08
CA ALA A 479 21.78 6.99 -32.01
C ALA A 479 21.20 6.29 -33.28
N ASP A 480 20.11 5.52 -33.17
CA ASP A 480 19.39 4.92 -34.33
C ASP A 480 17.87 4.82 -34.05
N PRO A 481 17.09 5.88 -34.34
CA PRO A 481 15.66 5.91 -34.04
C PRO A 481 14.86 4.85 -34.81
N GLY A 482 15.28 4.46 -36.02
CA GLY A 482 14.47 3.57 -36.87
C GLY A 482 14.54 2.11 -36.42
N GLY A 483 15.74 1.59 -36.17
CA GLY A 483 15.95 0.19 -35.80
C GLY A 483 15.34 -0.17 -34.44
N GLU A 484 15.43 0.73 -33.46
CA GLU A 484 14.86 0.51 -32.13
C GLU A 484 13.32 0.61 -32.12
N LEU A 485 12.72 1.56 -32.84
CA LEU A 485 11.26 1.66 -32.97
C LEU A 485 10.66 0.41 -33.62
N ALA A 486 11.32 -0.11 -34.67
CA ALA A 486 10.92 -1.36 -35.30
C ALA A 486 11.04 -2.56 -34.33
N ALA A 487 12.12 -2.62 -33.55
CA ALA A 487 12.30 -3.65 -32.53
C ALA A 487 11.20 -3.57 -31.45
N VAL A 488 10.86 -2.38 -30.96
CA VAL A 488 9.77 -2.16 -29.99
C VAL A 488 8.44 -2.68 -30.54
N ALA A 489 8.06 -2.30 -31.77
CA ALA A 489 6.82 -2.74 -32.38
C ALA A 489 6.78 -4.26 -32.61
N ARG A 490 7.89 -4.88 -33.03
CA ARG A 490 7.99 -6.34 -33.17
C ARG A 490 7.83 -7.06 -31.83
N HIS A 491 8.51 -6.61 -30.78
CA HIS A 491 8.38 -7.20 -29.44
C HIS A 491 6.95 -7.03 -28.90
N ALA A 492 6.30 -5.89 -29.18
CA ALA A 492 4.90 -5.68 -28.81
C ALA A 492 3.96 -6.69 -29.49
N ARG A 493 4.13 -6.93 -30.81
CA ARG A 493 3.35 -7.92 -31.56
C ARG A 493 3.61 -9.35 -31.08
N ALA A 494 4.86 -9.73 -30.87
CA ALA A 494 5.20 -11.05 -30.34
C ALA A 494 4.61 -11.30 -28.95
N ALA A 495 4.62 -10.28 -28.06
CA ALA A 495 4.00 -10.37 -26.75
C ALA A 495 2.47 -10.49 -26.85
N GLN A 496 1.82 -9.82 -27.81
CA GLN A 496 0.39 -9.97 -28.07
C GLN A 496 0.04 -11.39 -28.54
N GLU A 497 0.85 -12.00 -29.41
CA GLU A 497 0.67 -13.39 -29.86
C GLU A 497 0.80 -14.38 -28.69
N ALA A 498 1.80 -14.20 -27.83
CA ALA A 498 1.96 -15.03 -26.63
C ALA A 498 0.74 -14.91 -25.68
N LEU A 499 0.18 -13.71 -25.52
CA LEU A 499 -1.02 -13.48 -24.72
C LEU A 499 -2.29 -14.05 -25.37
N ALA A 500 -2.36 -14.05 -26.70
CA ALA A 500 -3.45 -14.71 -27.43
C ALA A 500 -3.43 -16.21 -27.18
N HIS A 501 -2.25 -16.85 -27.28
CA HIS A 501 -2.08 -18.28 -26.96
C HIS A 501 -2.51 -18.61 -25.53
N TYR A 502 -2.06 -17.82 -24.54
CA TYR A 502 -2.50 -17.94 -23.15
C TYR A 502 -4.02 -17.84 -23.00
N THR A 503 -4.65 -16.88 -23.70
CA THR A 503 -6.10 -16.65 -23.62
C THR A 503 -6.88 -17.80 -24.24
N ASP A 504 -6.38 -18.35 -25.35
CA ASP A 504 -7.00 -19.49 -26.03
C ASP A 504 -6.89 -20.76 -25.19
N GLU A 505 -5.74 -21.01 -24.55
CA GLU A 505 -5.57 -22.13 -23.61
C GLU A 505 -6.53 -22.01 -22.42
N LEU A 506 -6.64 -20.81 -21.83
CA LEU A 506 -7.57 -20.56 -20.73
C LEU A 506 -9.03 -20.77 -21.15
N ARG A 507 -9.40 -20.35 -22.38
CA ARG A 507 -10.73 -20.58 -22.94
C ARG A 507 -10.98 -22.07 -23.16
N ALA A 508 -10.00 -22.82 -23.67
CA ALA A 508 -10.11 -24.26 -23.86
C ALA A 508 -10.38 -24.99 -22.52
N MET A 509 -9.67 -24.61 -21.45
CA MET A 509 -9.92 -25.14 -20.11
C MET A 509 -11.33 -24.81 -19.58
N GLN A 510 -11.84 -23.61 -19.84
CA GLN A 510 -13.20 -23.22 -19.47
C GLN A 510 -14.26 -24.02 -20.24
N SER A 511 -14.08 -24.18 -21.56
CA SER A 511 -14.98 -24.98 -22.40
C SER A 511 -15.02 -26.42 -21.92
N GLU A 512 -13.87 -27.02 -21.66
CA GLU A 512 -13.80 -28.40 -21.18
C GLU A 512 -14.45 -28.58 -19.79
N ARG A 513 -14.23 -27.63 -18.87
CA ARG A 513 -14.94 -27.62 -17.58
C ARG A 513 -16.46 -27.61 -17.79
N THR A 514 -16.94 -26.82 -18.74
CA THR A 514 -18.37 -26.69 -19.06
C THR A 514 -18.92 -28.00 -19.64
N GLU A 515 -18.22 -28.61 -20.59
CA GLU A 515 -18.59 -29.89 -21.21
C GLU A 515 -18.65 -31.03 -20.19
N LEU A 516 -17.64 -31.15 -19.33
CA LEU A 516 -17.60 -32.13 -18.25
C LEU A 516 -18.72 -31.91 -17.23
N GLY A 517 -19.05 -30.65 -16.92
CA GLY A 517 -20.17 -30.30 -16.06
C GLY A 517 -21.51 -30.71 -16.63
N VAL A 518 -21.78 -30.37 -17.90
CA VAL A 518 -22.98 -30.78 -18.63
C VAL A 518 -23.11 -32.30 -18.66
N THR A 519 -22.01 -33.01 -18.91
CA THR A 519 -21.98 -34.48 -18.92
C THR A 519 -22.33 -35.04 -17.54
N LEU A 520 -21.73 -34.50 -16.47
CA LEU A 520 -21.99 -34.95 -15.11
C LEU A 520 -23.46 -34.74 -14.71
N ASP A 521 -24.04 -33.59 -15.03
CA ASP A 521 -25.43 -33.26 -14.72
C ASP A 521 -26.42 -34.12 -15.51
N LEU A 522 -26.14 -34.36 -16.80
CA LEU A 522 -26.94 -35.25 -17.65
C LEU A 522 -27.01 -36.66 -17.07
N TYR A 523 -25.86 -37.23 -16.71
CA TYR A 523 -25.79 -38.59 -16.16
C TYR A 523 -26.34 -38.69 -14.75
N ARG A 524 -26.24 -37.63 -13.93
CA ARG A 524 -26.93 -37.54 -12.65
C ARG A 524 -28.45 -37.59 -12.83
N GLY A 525 -28.98 -36.84 -13.80
CA GLY A 525 -30.40 -36.86 -14.14
C GLY A 525 -30.85 -38.22 -14.70
N ARG A 526 -30.01 -38.87 -15.50
CA ARG A 526 -30.25 -40.22 -16.03
C ARG A 526 -30.31 -41.26 -14.92
N ALA A 527 -29.35 -41.25 -14.00
CA ALA A 527 -29.33 -42.13 -12.83
C ALA A 527 -30.59 -41.96 -11.98
N ALA A 528 -31.01 -40.72 -11.71
CA ALA A 528 -32.22 -40.44 -10.93
C ALA A 528 -33.52 -40.96 -11.59
N ARG A 529 -33.57 -41.04 -12.93
CA ARG A 529 -34.75 -41.51 -13.66
C ARG A 529 -34.80 -43.03 -13.81
N LEU A 530 -33.66 -43.65 -14.09
CA LEU A 530 -33.60 -45.06 -14.51
C LEU A 530 -33.32 -46.04 -13.37
N ILE A 531 -32.61 -45.58 -12.32
CA ILE A 531 -32.22 -46.45 -11.19
C ILE A 531 -33.25 -46.34 -10.03
N GLY A 532 -34.17 -45.37 -10.07
CA GLY A 532 -35.31 -45.25 -9.15
C GLY A 532 -34.95 -44.86 -7.70
N GLU A 533 -35.98 -44.55 -6.89
CA GLU A 533 -35.83 -44.23 -5.45
C GLU A 533 -35.60 -45.48 -4.56
N GLU A 534 -35.86 -46.68 -5.05
CA GLU A 534 -35.73 -47.93 -4.27
C GLU A 534 -34.27 -48.28 -3.94
N HIS A 535 -33.32 -47.94 -4.83
CA HIS A 535 -31.88 -48.02 -4.55
C HIS A 535 -31.34 -46.86 -3.70
N ARG A 536 -32.20 -45.96 -3.26
CA ARG A 536 -31.87 -44.82 -2.39
C ARG A 536 -31.92 -45.21 -0.91
N GLU A 537 -32.66 -46.28 -0.56
CA GLU A 537 -32.77 -46.80 0.81
C GLU A 537 -31.61 -47.75 1.18
N GLU A 538 -31.08 -48.51 0.21
CA GLU A 538 -29.84 -49.30 0.36
C GLU A 538 -28.58 -48.61 -0.22
N GLY A 539 -28.77 -47.42 -0.83
CA GLY A 539 -27.74 -46.47 -1.26
C GLY A 539 -26.52 -47.10 -1.93
N ASP A 540 -26.48 -47.12 -3.27
CA ASP A 540 -25.29 -47.53 -4.02
C ASP A 540 -24.12 -46.54 -3.74
N LEU A 541 -23.45 -46.77 -2.61
CA LEU A 541 -22.44 -45.89 -1.98
C LEU A 541 -21.34 -45.56 -2.98
N GLU A 542 -21.01 -46.51 -3.86
CA GLU A 542 -20.03 -46.34 -4.93
C GLU A 542 -20.45 -45.20 -5.90
N LEU A 543 -21.69 -45.19 -6.39
CA LEU A 543 -22.17 -44.15 -7.31
C LEU A 543 -22.20 -42.77 -6.65
N VAL A 544 -22.58 -42.72 -5.37
CA VAL A 544 -22.58 -41.49 -4.57
C VAL A 544 -21.16 -40.96 -4.39
N GLU A 545 -20.19 -41.83 -4.07
CA GLU A 545 -18.79 -41.45 -3.91
C GLU A 545 -18.15 -40.99 -5.22
N LEU A 546 -18.42 -41.70 -6.33
CA LEU A 546 -17.93 -41.35 -7.66
C LEU A 546 -18.47 -39.99 -8.11
N TYR A 547 -19.78 -39.77 -7.95
CA TYR A 547 -20.39 -38.46 -8.22
C TYR A 547 -19.77 -37.37 -7.36
N ALA A 548 -19.68 -37.58 -6.05
CA ALA A 548 -19.13 -36.59 -5.12
C ALA A 548 -17.66 -36.26 -5.43
N ALA A 549 -16.86 -37.26 -5.81
CA ALA A 549 -15.47 -37.06 -6.21
C ALA A 549 -15.32 -36.30 -7.54
N ALA A 550 -16.21 -36.53 -8.51
CA ALA A 550 -16.26 -35.80 -9.77
C ALA A 550 -16.74 -34.35 -9.56
N ALA A 551 -17.82 -34.16 -8.80
CA ALA A 551 -18.37 -32.86 -8.46
C ALA A 551 -17.37 -31.99 -7.68
N ARG A 552 -16.65 -32.57 -6.71
CA ARG A 552 -15.57 -31.86 -5.98
C ARG A 552 -14.45 -31.40 -6.91
N ALA A 553 -14.07 -32.21 -7.91
CA ALA A 553 -13.02 -31.83 -8.86
C ALA A 553 -13.46 -30.70 -9.81
N LEU A 554 -14.72 -30.70 -10.26
CA LEU A 554 -15.26 -29.71 -11.21
C LEU A 554 -15.71 -28.39 -10.59
N HIS A 555 -16.31 -28.45 -9.39
CA HIS A 555 -16.91 -27.30 -8.73
C HIS A 555 -16.10 -26.78 -7.54
N GLY A 556 -15.09 -27.54 -7.08
CA GLY A 556 -14.12 -27.09 -6.10
C GLY A 556 -13.35 -25.87 -6.60
N VAL A 557 -12.93 -25.01 -5.68
CA VAL A 557 -12.03 -23.88 -5.96
C VAL A 557 -10.76 -24.08 -5.15
N PRO A 558 -9.59 -24.29 -5.78
CA PRO A 558 -9.36 -24.33 -7.23
C PRO A 558 -9.96 -25.57 -7.93
N VAL A 559 -10.29 -25.43 -9.22
CA VAL A 559 -10.82 -26.50 -10.09
C VAL A 559 -9.69 -27.44 -10.50
N ASP A 560 -9.84 -28.74 -10.23
CA ASP A 560 -8.90 -29.77 -10.65
C ASP A 560 -9.41 -30.41 -11.95
N LEU A 561 -9.11 -29.74 -13.07
CA LEU A 561 -9.55 -30.18 -14.40
C LEU A 561 -8.93 -31.54 -14.77
N ALA A 562 -7.70 -31.82 -14.34
CA ALA A 562 -7.04 -33.09 -14.59
C ALA A 562 -7.74 -34.25 -13.85
N ALA A 563 -8.15 -34.06 -12.59
CA ALA A 563 -8.95 -35.04 -11.89
C ALA A 563 -10.36 -35.16 -12.46
N ALA A 564 -10.99 -34.05 -12.85
CA ALA A 564 -12.31 -34.05 -13.48
C ALA A 564 -12.33 -34.90 -14.77
N ARG A 565 -11.34 -34.72 -15.65
CA ARG A 565 -11.13 -35.52 -16.88
C ARG A 565 -11.12 -37.02 -16.61
N ARG A 566 -10.58 -37.45 -15.46
CA ARG A 566 -10.51 -38.87 -15.08
C ARG A 566 -11.76 -39.37 -14.36
N ARG A 567 -12.41 -38.52 -13.57
CA ARG A 567 -13.50 -38.93 -12.66
C ARG A 567 -14.87 -38.90 -13.31
N VAL A 568 -15.15 -37.94 -14.17
CA VAL A 568 -16.46 -37.86 -14.87
C VAL A 568 -16.70 -39.09 -15.74
N PRO A 569 -15.75 -39.55 -16.61
CA PRO A 569 -15.97 -40.76 -17.40
C PRO A 569 -16.12 -42.03 -16.54
N ARG A 570 -15.48 -42.10 -15.37
CA ARG A 570 -15.64 -43.24 -14.44
C ARG A 570 -17.04 -43.32 -13.86
N TYR A 571 -17.62 -42.18 -13.49
CA TYR A 571 -19.01 -42.11 -13.03
C TYR A 571 -20.00 -42.48 -14.14
N VAL A 572 -19.79 -41.93 -15.35
CA VAL A 572 -20.57 -42.27 -16.55
C VAL A 572 -20.55 -43.78 -16.80
N ALA A 573 -19.37 -44.39 -16.84
CA ALA A 573 -19.22 -45.83 -17.08
C ALA A 573 -19.85 -46.68 -15.97
N ALA A 574 -19.87 -46.21 -14.71
CA ALA A 574 -20.53 -46.92 -13.62
C ALA A 574 -22.06 -46.90 -13.77
N ILE A 575 -22.63 -45.77 -14.20
CA ILE A 575 -24.07 -45.67 -14.50
C ILE A 575 -24.44 -46.56 -15.68
N ASP A 576 -23.69 -46.50 -16.78
CA ASP A 576 -24.01 -47.31 -17.96
C ASP A 576 -23.96 -48.80 -17.65
N ARG A 577 -22.96 -49.27 -16.86
CA ARG A 577 -22.92 -50.66 -16.37
C ARG A 577 -24.15 -51.04 -15.54
N ARG A 578 -24.67 -50.13 -14.73
CA ARG A 578 -25.85 -50.41 -13.89
C ARG A 578 -27.11 -50.53 -14.73
N ILE A 579 -27.28 -49.62 -15.70
CA ILE A 579 -28.41 -49.63 -16.63
C ILE A 579 -28.37 -50.89 -17.52
N GLU A 580 -27.20 -51.29 -18.01
CA GLU A 580 -27.04 -52.51 -18.81
C GLU A 580 -27.27 -53.78 -17.98
N GLY A 581 -26.84 -53.79 -16.72
CA GLY A 581 -27.05 -54.90 -15.78
C GLY A 581 -28.52 -55.11 -15.41
N ASP A 582 -29.28 -54.03 -15.23
CA ASP A 582 -30.72 -54.09 -14.94
C ASP A 582 -31.56 -54.44 -16.18
N ALA A 583 -31.07 -54.14 -17.39
CA ALA A 583 -31.75 -54.52 -18.64
C ALA A 583 -31.56 -56.00 -19.03
N ALA A 584 -30.64 -56.72 -18.37
CA ALA A 584 -30.33 -58.13 -18.60
C ALA A 584 -30.99 -59.08 -17.58
N GLN A 585 -31.64 -58.53 -16.54
CA GLN A 585 -32.54 -59.23 -15.62
C GLN A 585 -33.99 -59.06 -16.10
#